data_AF-A0A3A0CG06-F1
#
_entry.id   AF-A0A3A0CG06-F1
#
_cell.length_a   1.000
_cell.length_b   1.000
_cell.length_c   1.000
_cell.angle_alpha   90.00
_cell.angle_beta   90.00
_cell.angle_gamma   90.00
#
_symmetry.space_group_name_H-M   'P 1'
#
loop_
_entity.id
_entity.type
_entity.pdbx_description
1 polymer ?
#
loop_
_entity_poly.entity_id
_entity_poly.type
_entity_poly.pdbx_seq_one_letter_code
_entity_poly.pdbx_strand_id
1 'polypeptide(L)'
;MFEQDRSPQALLARPMPPRFRLAAALLRRVGAAFEGLGPRASGKIVAAPMARRDSERARRLLSGFKGTLDDASRHEELDDAVERAVDALLADNQHVPALLMLCRALMLHAQVDGWQHHPRPLQDARRFLLYARELAPADPQVLEALLRCELLLRRFESAAFLIDEARDQRGLAFVAALGRAISLDMQEKHKLAEAAYAEAVQLAEEAGPRCSALVLRARCLAAAGDLARADAVMAQAVLTGPPHRERLQQWSRLKFLRKRYDEAWELNRRALTFGEFEEAMWARQEMLVFFRRLSFTPRAPFSLPEEAAAGIDGVARFNGGRLVNGDAVPAAATPDDEEDFIPAFRVNLFLEGDHLPVVSEIADPSASFEGRARLTVRYVDPRTLEKQPLTPGARFRSGQYMFLDERAGIVYHALIVKRADRQNPFHDLPEPDRGFFSLDKAALEKIDRAPFDVRLYVAEHGYDPLMGQLNFCKLVDSFVRHGQGIGVDMETGRAILGGEWRNEGPQSFEVSKHVQIHAQELEPGRFWLHTHGLCKFLRPEIEIYDIAPALLDLARRELLLAAGEAARGAIVREGDLVGALSQPLMVRRGRKRPEDDSQHNLRLRVELVDVDANQEPLAGGAARGLQALSKSRAS
;
A
#
# COMPACT_ATOMS: atom_id res chain seq x y z
N MET A 1 20.93 7.41 8.86
CA MET A 1 20.64 7.24 7.42
C MET A 1 19.56 8.21 6.91
N PHE A 2 18.72 8.82 7.76
CA PHE A 2 17.58 9.63 7.32
C PHE A 2 17.59 11.03 7.97
N GLU A 3 18.02 12.04 7.23
CA GLU A 3 17.70 13.45 7.49
C GLU A 3 17.00 14.01 6.23
N GLN A 4 15.89 14.73 6.41
CA GLN A 4 15.04 15.24 5.32
C GLN A 4 15.10 16.77 5.25
N ASP A 5 15.29 17.33 4.05
CA ASP A 5 14.89 18.70 3.72
C ASP A 5 13.49 18.65 3.06
N ARG A 6 12.55 19.45 3.58
CA ARG A 6 11.13 19.47 3.19
C ARG A 6 10.70 20.80 2.56
N SER A 7 11.63 21.60 2.04
CA SER A 7 11.27 22.90 1.47
C SER A 7 10.43 22.78 0.17
N PRO A 8 9.43 23.67 -0.06
CA PRO A 8 8.65 23.73 -1.31
C PRO A 8 9.50 23.97 -2.57
N GLN A 9 10.66 24.64 -2.40
CA GLN A 9 11.61 24.88 -3.48
C GLN A 9 12.33 23.59 -3.91
N ALA A 10 12.61 22.68 -2.96
CA ALA A 10 13.15 21.36 -3.26
C ALA A 10 12.15 20.44 -3.96
N LEU A 11 10.83 20.68 -3.82
CA LEU A 11 9.76 19.93 -4.51
C LEU A 11 9.57 20.35 -5.97
N LEU A 12 9.73 21.65 -6.28
CA LEU A 12 9.59 22.20 -7.63
C LEU A 12 10.85 22.02 -8.50
N ALA A 13 12.02 21.86 -7.87
CA ALA A 13 13.26 21.51 -8.54
C ALA A 13 13.37 20.01 -8.85
N ARG A 14 12.39 19.19 -8.41
CA ARG A 14 12.42 17.75 -8.66
C ARG A 14 12.30 17.47 -10.16
N PRO A 15 13.08 16.50 -10.65
CA PRO A 15 12.87 15.96 -11.99
C PRO A 15 11.46 15.42 -12.16
N MET A 16 11.04 15.27 -13.42
CA MET A 16 9.85 14.50 -13.74
C MET A 16 9.91 13.15 -13.02
N PRO A 17 8.93 12.84 -12.15
CA PRO A 17 8.87 11.56 -11.48
C PRO A 17 9.01 10.41 -12.51
N PRO A 18 9.77 9.34 -12.24
CA PRO A 18 10.02 8.26 -13.20
C PRO A 18 8.74 7.71 -13.85
N ARG A 19 7.62 7.72 -13.12
CA ARG A 19 6.27 7.38 -13.61
C ARG A 19 5.78 8.17 -14.82
N PHE A 20 6.32 9.36 -15.11
CA PHE A 20 5.95 10.14 -16.30
C PHE A 20 6.75 9.77 -17.55
N ARG A 21 7.81 8.96 -17.43
CA ARG A 21 8.69 8.67 -18.57
C ARG A 21 8.00 7.83 -19.64
N LEU A 22 7.16 6.87 -19.23
CA LEU A 22 6.35 6.05 -20.15
C LEU A 22 5.28 6.90 -20.84
N ALA A 23 4.47 7.64 -20.08
CA ALA A 23 3.49 8.57 -20.64
C ALA A 23 4.14 9.57 -21.60
N ALA A 24 5.29 10.16 -21.25
CA ALA A 24 6.03 11.06 -22.14
C ALA A 24 6.58 10.37 -23.40
N ALA A 25 6.99 9.10 -23.32
CA ALA A 25 7.43 8.33 -24.48
C ALA A 25 6.27 7.97 -25.41
N LEU A 26 5.12 7.58 -24.87
CA LEU A 26 3.90 7.30 -25.61
C LEU A 26 3.31 8.58 -26.24
N LEU A 27 3.37 9.70 -25.52
CA LEU A 27 3.00 11.01 -26.06
C LEU A 27 3.89 11.45 -27.23
N ARG A 28 5.17 11.07 -27.27
CA ARG A 28 6.03 11.30 -28.45
C ARG A 28 5.53 10.51 -29.68
N ARG A 29 4.97 9.30 -29.51
CA ARG A 29 4.41 8.50 -30.63
C ARG A 29 3.22 9.22 -31.28
N VAL A 30 2.38 9.85 -30.47
CA VAL A 30 1.21 10.61 -30.95
C VAL A 30 1.58 12.03 -31.37
N GLY A 31 2.65 12.60 -30.80
CA GLY A 31 3.15 13.93 -31.12
C GLY A 31 3.39 14.15 -32.62
N ALA A 32 3.92 13.15 -33.33
CA ALA A 32 4.10 13.19 -34.78
C ALA A 32 2.77 13.19 -35.57
N ALA A 33 1.74 12.51 -35.07
CA ALA A 33 0.39 12.51 -35.66
C ALA A 33 -0.38 13.82 -35.37
N PHE A 34 0.12 14.61 -34.41
CA PHE A 34 -0.45 15.89 -33.98
C PHE A 34 0.50 17.07 -34.24
N GLU A 35 1.60 16.88 -35.01
CA GLU A 35 2.52 17.95 -35.38
C GLU A 35 1.76 19.03 -36.19
N GLY A 36 1.80 20.27 -35.69
CA GLY A 36 1.05 21.40 -36.25
C GLY A 36 -0.24 21.76 -35.48
N LEU A 37 -0.70 20.94 -34.54
CA LEU A 37 -1.75 21.33 -33.60
C LEU A 37 -1.18 22.23 -32.50
N GLY A 38 -1.49 23.51 -32.60
CA GLY A 38 -1.23 24.51 -31.58
C GLY A 38 -1.94 25.81 -31.94
N PRO A 39 -2.25 26.67 -30.96
CA PRO A 39 -2.75 28.00 -31.26
C PRO A 39 -1.64 28.78 -31.97
N ARG A 40 -1.82 29.09 -33.26
CA ARG A 40 -1.14 30.26 -33.85
C ARG A 40 -1.82 31.52 -33.30
N ALA A 41 -1.15 32.66 -33.40
CA ALA A 41 -1.60 33.96 -32.88
C ALA A 41 -3.04 34.40 -33.25
N SER A 42 -3.72 33.67 -34.14
CA SER A 42 -5.11 33.85 -34.57
C SER A 42 -6.16 33.00 -33.83
N GLY A 43 -5.79 32.17 -32.84
CA GLY A 43 -6.74 31.40 -32.02
C GLY A 43 -7.47 30.24 -32.73
N LYS A 44 -7.18 29.98 -34.01
CA LYS A 44 -7.69 28.80 -34.75
C LYS A 44 -6.62 27.72 -34.85
N ILE A 45 -6.93 26.49 -34.45
CA ILE A 45 -6.05 25.34 -34.68
C ILE A 45 -6.29 24.84 -36.12
N VAL A 46 -5.21 24.57 -36.87
CA VAL A 46 -5.31 24.04 -38.24
C VAL A 46 -5.53 22.53 -38.18
N ALA A 47 -6.44 22.01 -39.00
CA ALA A 47 -6.71 20.57 -39.10
C ALA A 47 -5.43 19.79 -39.45
N ALA A 48 -5.20 18.66 -38.76
CA ALA A 48 -4.07 17.78 -39.02
C ALA A 48 -4.03 17.34 -40.50
N PRO A 49 -2.86 17.38 -41.19
CA PRO A 49 -2.77 17.17 -42.63
C PRO A 49 -3.08 15.75 -43.12
N MET A 50 -3.32 14.78 -42.22
CA MET A 50 -3.78 13.43 -42.56
C MET A 50 -4.82 12.94 -41.55
N ALA A 51 -6.12 13.12 -41.86
CA ALA A 51 -7.19 12.51 -41.07
C ALA A 51 -7.16 10.98 -41.27
N ARG A 52 -6.68 10.24 -40.27
CA ARG A 52 -6.90 8.78 -40.18
C ARG A 52 -8.25 8.58 -39.49
N ARG A 53 -9.13 7.78 -40.08
CA ARG A 53 -10.54 7.63 -39.65
C ARG A 53 -10.96 6.17 -39.57
N ASP A 54 -10.28 5.39 -38.74
CA ASP A 54 -10.71 4.04 -38.40
C ASP A 54 -11.40 4.03 -37.02
N SER A 55 -12.58 4.66 -36.95
CA SER A 55 -13.32 4.83 -35.70
C SER A 55 -13.78 3.51 -35.10
N GLU A 56 -14.00 2.47 -35.92
CA GLU A 56 -14.41 1.15 -35.42
C GLU A 56 -13.24 0.46 -34.71
N ARG A 57 -12.04 0.48 -35.30
CA ARG A 57 -10.83 -0.01 -34.65
C ARG A 57 -10.52 0.75 -33.37
N ALA A 58 -10.64 2.08 -33.40
CA ALA A 58 -10.42 2.91 -32.23
C ALA A 58 -11.37 2.55 -31.07
N ARG A 59 -12.67 2.34 -31.35
CA ARG A 59 -13.64 1.86 -30.34
C ARG A 59 -13.28 0.49 -29.77
N ARG A 60 -12.85 -0.46 -30.61
CA ARG A 60 -12.45 -1.80 -30.15
C ARG A 60 -11.25 -1.72 -29.20
N LEU A 61 -10.25 -0.90 -29.53
CA LEU A 61 -9.07 -0.68 -28.69
C LEU A 61 -9.44 -0.09 -27.32
N LEU A 62 -10.37 0.87 -27.29
CA LEU A 62 -10.89 1.46 -26.05
C LEU A 62 -11.72 0.47 -25.23
N SER A 63 -12.58 -0.34 -25.86
CA SER A 63 -13.47 -1.29 -25.17
C SER A 63 -12.74 -2.37 -24.37
N GLY A 64 -11.44 -2.58 -24.65
CA GLY A 64 -10.60 -3.48 -23.88
C GLY A 64 -10.16 -2.93 -22.51
N PHE A 65 -10.33 -1.62 -22.25
CA PHE A 65 -10.06 -1.02 -20.95
C PHE A 65 -11.18 -1.38 -19.96
N LYS A 66 -10.81 -2.04 -18.86
CA LYS A 66 -11.76 -2.50 -17.82
C LYS A 66 -11.72 -1.66 -16.55
N GLY A 67 -10.81 -0.69 -16.45
CA GLY A 67 -10.62 0.13 -15.24
C GLY A 67 -11.59 1.31 -15.15
N THR A 68 -11.61 1.96 -13.99
CA THR A 68 -12.15 3.32 -13.81
C THR A 68 -10.99 4.31 -13.75
N LEU A 69 -11.17 5.50 -14.35
CA LEU A 69 -10.21 6.60 -14.25
C LEU A 69 -10.69 7.59 -13.20
N ASP A 70 -10.21 7.41 -11.98
CA ASP A 70 -10.52 8.22 -10.81
C ASP A 70 -9.25 8.44 -9.96
N ASP A 71 -9.39 9.17 -8.86
CA ASP A 71 -8.25 9.54 -8.01
C ASP A 71 -7.61 8.31 -7.30
N ALA A 72 -8.26 7.13 -7.32
CA ALA A 72 -7.74 5.88 -6.78
C ALA A 72 -7.20 4.89 -7.82
N SER A 73 -7.22 5.27 -9.11
CA SER A 73 -6.64 4.48 -10.20
C SER A 73 -5.17 4.16 -9.91
N ARG A 74 -4.79 2.90 -10.09
CA ARG A 74 -3.39 2.46 -9.93
C ARG A 74 -2.56 2.98 -11.09
N HIS A 75 -1.26 3.20 -10.88
CA HIS A 75 -0.37 3.63 -11.95
C HIS A 75 -0.38 2.70 -13.17
N GLU A 76 -0.48 1.38 -12.97
CA GLU A 76 -0.60 0.39 -14.05
C GLU A 76 -1.89 0.57 -14.86
N GLU A 77 -3.01 0.91 -14.21
CA GLU A 77 -4.28 1.21 -14.88
C GLU A 77 -4.19 2.52 -15.67
N LEU A 78 -3.48 3.52 -15.13
CA LEU A 78 -3.22 4.77 -15.84
C LEU A 78 -2.31 4.55 -17.06
N ASP A 79 -1.28 3.73 -16.94
CA ASP A 79 -0.37 3.39 -18.05
C ASP A 79 -1.11 2.60 -19.15
N ASP A 80 -1.94 1.60 -18.80
CA ASP A 80 -2.80 0.88 -19.75
C ASP A 80 -3.81 1.83 -20.42
N ALA A 81 -4.40 2.76 -19.67
CA ALA A 81 -5.28 3.77 -20.23
C ALA A 81 -4.54 4.70 -21.21
N VAL A 82 -3.33 5.16 -20.88
CA VAL A 82 -2.51 5.98 -21.80
C VAL A 82 -2.19 5.19 -23.06
N GLU A 83 -1.73 3.95 -22.93
CA GLU A 83 -1.36 3.10 -24.07
C GLU A 83 -2.54 2.86 -25.02
N ARG A 84 -3.69 2.43 -24.48
CA ARG A 84 -4.91 2.20 -25.26
C ARG A 84 -5.43 3.46 -25.93
N ALA A 85 -5.40 4.60 -25.21
CA ALA A 85 -5.83 5.87 -25.76
C ALA A 85 -4.91 6.29 -26.92
N VAL A 86 -3.60 6.13 -26.75
CA VAL A 86 -2.60 6.41 -27.78
C VAL A 86 -2.82 5.54 -29.02
N ASP A 87 -2.99 4.23 -28.85
CA ASP A 87 -3.22 3.32 -29.97
C ASP A 87 -4.56 3.62 -30.68
N ALA A 88 -5.60 3.97 -29.93
CA ALA A 88 -6.88 4.42 -30.51
C ALA A 88 -6.72 5.72 -31.30
N LEU A 89 -5.92 6.68 -30.82
CA LEU A 89 -5.64 7.95 -31.52
C LEU A 89 -4.75 7.76 -32.76
N LEU A 90 -3.89 6.75 -32.78
CA LEU A 90 -3.11 6.38 -33.96
C LEU A 90 -3.98 5.75 -35.06
N ALA A 91 -5.11 5.14 -34.69
CA ALA A 91 -6.13 4.61 -35.60
C ALA A 91 -7.14 5.69 -36.06
N ASP A 92 -7.59 6.54 -35.14
CA ASP A 92 -8.47 7.67 -35.40
C ASP A 92 -8.07 8.88 -34.55
N ASN A 93 -7.39 9.84 -35.17
CA ASN A 93 -6.89 11.02 -34.47
C ASN A 93 -7.98 12.03 -34.12
N GLN A 94 -9.23 11.81 -34.56
CA GLN A 94 -10.41 12.62 -34.24
C GLN A 94 -11.32 11.94 -33.22
N HIS A 95 -10.91 10.80 -32.64
CA HIS A 95 -11.76 10.05 -31.72
C HIS A 95 -11.85 10.71 -30.33
N VAL A 96 -12.90 11.51 -30.12
CA VAL A 96 -13.12 12.29 -28.88
C VAL A 96 -13.05 11.45 -27.59
N PRO A 97 -13.69 10.26 -27.48
CA PRO A 97 -13.51 9.38 -26.32
C PRO A 97 -12.05 9.00 -26.01
N ALA A 98 -11.22 8.75 -27.03
CA ALA A 98 -9.81 8.46 -26.84
C ALA A 98 -9.03 9.69 -26.35
N LEU A 99 -9.35 10.88 -26.88
CA LEU A 99 -8.79 12.16 -26.39
C LEU A 99 -9.15 12.38 -24.91
N LEU A 100 -10.42 12.17 -24.53
CA LEU A 100 -10.89 12.32 -23.15
C LEU A 100 -10.20 11.33 -22.20
N MET A 101 -10.08 10.06 -22.60
CA MET A 101 -9.40 9.03 -21.80
C MET A 101 -7.93 9.38 -21.59
N LEU A 102 -7.21 9.75 -22.65
CA LEU A 102 -5.81 10.19 -22.57
C LEU A 102 -5.67 11.38 -21.63
N CYS A 103 -6.51 12.41 -21.78
CA CYS A 103 -6.41 13.63 -20.98
C CYS A 103 -6.69 13.39 -19.50
N ARG A 104 -7.68 12.54 -19.18
CA ARG A 104 -7.96 12.13 -17.80
C ARG A 104 -6.78 11.39 -17.18
N ALA A 105 -6.21 10.42 -17.89
CA ALA A 105 -5.03 9.69 -17.42
C ALA A 105 -3.83 10.63 -17.22
N LEU A 106 -3.58 11.57 -18.14
CA LEU A 106 -2.51 12.55 -18.00
C LEU A 106 -2.71 13.50 -16.81
N MET A 107 -3.93 13.95 -16.55
CA MET A 107 -4.25 14.78 -15.38
C MET A 107 -4.02 14.02 -14.07
N LEU A 108 -4.43 12.74 -14.01
CA LEU A 108 -4.20 11.88 -12.84
C LEU A 108 -2.72 11.58 -12.64
N HIS A 109 -1.98 11.26 -13.72
CA HIS A 109 -0.53 11.13 -13.65
C HIS A 109 0.11 12.40 -13.11
N ALA A 110 -0.35 13.58 -13.55
CA ALA A 110 0.21 14.90 -13.20
C ALA A 110 0.21 15.20 -11.70
N GLN A 111 -0.64 14.54 -10.91
CA GLN A 111 -0.75 14.78 -9.48
C GLN A 111 0.56 14.49 -8.75
N VAL A 112 0.99 15.43 -7.91
CA VAL A 112 2.18 15.29 -7.05
C VAL A 112 1.74 15.09 -5.61
N ASP A 113 1.02 16.08 -5.06
CA ASP A 113 0.45 16.03 -3.73
C ASP A 113 -0.72 17.01 -3.62
N GLY A 114 -1.87 16.58 -3.09
CA GLY A 114 -3.06 17.42 -2.94
C GLY A 114 -3.47 18.13 -4.25
N TRP A 115 -3.43 19.47 -4.24
CA TRP A 115 -3.71 20.31 -5.42
C TRP A 115 -2.47 20.60 -6.28
N GLN A 116 -1.29 20.10 -5.91
CA GLN A 116 -0.05 20.30 -6.66
C GLN A 116 0.06 19.30 -7.80
N HIS A 117 0.26 19.82 -9.01
CA HIS A 117 0.36 19.02 -10.22
C HIS A 117 1.56 19.47 -11.05
N HIS A 118 2.20 18.51 -11.73
CA HIS A 118 3.28 18.82 -12.66
C HIS A 118 2.69 19.52 -13.90
N PRO A 119 3.21 20.70 -14.31
CA PRO A 119 2.57 21.51 -15.35
C PRO A 119 2.65 20.89 -16.75
N ARG A 120 3.72 20.15 -17.06
CA ARG A 120 3.97 19.63 -18.42
C ARG A 120 2.87 18.65 -18.92
N PRO A 121 2.52 17.55 -18.22
CA PRO A 121 1.42 16.68 -18.64
C PRO A 121 0.08 17.41 -18.75
N LEU A 122 -0.16 18.40 -17.88
CA LEU A 122 -1.37 19.22 -17.94
C LEU A 122 -1.40 20.11 -19.18
N GLN A 123 -0.27 20.67 -19.61
CA GLN A 123 -0.19 21.45 -20.85
C GLN A 123 -0.46 20.57 -22.08
N ASP A 124 0.04 19.34 -22.10
CA ASP A 124 -0.25 18.38 -23.16
C ASP A 124 -1.74 18.01 -23.17
N ALA A 125 -2.31 17.67 -22.01
CA ALA A 125 -3.74 17.38 -21.85
C ALA A 125 -4.60 18.56 -22.32
N ARG A 126 -4.25 19.79 -21.94
CA ARG A 126 -4.95 21.01 -22.35
C ARG A 126 -4.99 21.16 -23.86
N ARG A 127 -3.87 20.93 -24.56
CA ARG A 127 -3.82 21.00 -26.04
C ARG A 127 -4.80 20.02 -26.67
N PHE A 128 -4.82 18.78 -26.19
CA PHE A 128 -5.74 17.75 -26.69
C PHE A 128 -7.21 18.06 -26.35
N LEU A 129 -7.50 18.62 -25.18
CA LEU A 129 -8.85 19.03 -24.79
C LEU A 129 -9.38 20.21 -25.61
N LEU A 130 -8.53 21.19 -25.95
CA LEU A 130 -8.91 22.26 -26.87
C LEU A 130 -9.23 21.71 -28.27
N TYR A 131 -8.46 20.72 -28.73
CA TYR A 131 -8.76 20.05 -29.99
C TYR A 131 -10.07 19.24 -29.92
N ALA A 132 -10.27 18.46 -28.85
CA ALA A 132 -11.53 17.76 -28.61
C ALA A 132 -12.73 18.72 -28.57
N ARG A 133 -12.53 19.94 -28.04
CA ARG A 133 -13.53 21.00 -27.97
C ARG A 133 -13.89 21.56 -29.35
N GLU A 134 -12.94 21.67 -30.27
CA GLU A 134 -13.23 22.03 -31.66
C GLU A 134 -14.00 20.92 -32.38
N LEU A 135 -13.68 19.66 -32.12
CA LEU A 135 -14.36 18.51 -32.72
C LEU A 135 -15.78 18.30 -32.19
N ALA A 136 -15.99 18.54 -30.89
CA ALA A 136 -17.28 18.37 -30.22
C ALA A 136 -17.58 19.56 -29.28
N PRO A 137 -17.99 20.73 -29.82
CA PRO A 137 -18.19 21.96 -29.04
C PRO A 137 -19.32 21.89 -28.01
N ALA A 138 -20.28 20.99 -28.19
CA ALA A 138 -21.43 20.82 -27.29
C ALA A 138 -21.29 19.60 -26.36
N ASP A 139 -20.14 18.92 -26.36
CA ASP A 139 -19.95 17.72 -25.54
C ASP A 139 -19.70 18.11 -24.06
N PRO A 140 -20.58 17.70 -23.13
CA PRO A 140 -20.44 18.02 -21.72
C PRO A 140 -19.18 17.44 -21.08
N GLN A 141 -18.72 16.26 -21.53
CA GLN A 141 -17.53 15.61 -20.97
C GLN A 141 -16.25 16.34 -21.36
N VAL A 142 -16.22 16.94 -22.55
CA VAL A 142 -15.11 17.80 -23.00
C VAL A 142 -15.08 19.09 -22.20
N LEU A 143 -16.23 19.71 -21.96
CA LEU A 143 -16.33 20.93 -21.15
C LEU A 143 -15.85 20.66 -19.71
N GLU A 144 -16.33 19.59 -19.09
CA GLU A 144 -15.93 19.18 -17.73
C GLU A 144 -14.43 18.91 -17.64
N ALA A 145 -13.87 18.13 -18.57
CA ALA A 145 -12.45 17.80 -18.58
C ALA A 145 -11.56 19.03 -18.81
N LEU A 146 -11.97 19.93 -19.72
CA LEU A 146 -11.27 21.20 -19.97
C LEU A 146 -11.32 22.12 -18.74
N LEU A 147 -12.48 22.24 -18.10
CA LEU A 147 -12.62 22.99 -16.84
C LEU A 147 -11.68 22.43 -15.76
N ARG A 148 -11.67 21.11 -15.54
CA ARG A 148 -10.75 20.46 -14.59
C ARG A 148 -9.30 20.79 -14.95
N CYS A 149 -8.91 20.68 -16.22
CA CYS A 149 -7.55 20.96 -16.67
C CYS A 149 -7.13 22.42 -16.44
N GLU A 150 -7.99 23.40 -16.76
CA GLU A 150 -7.73 24.82 -16.54
C GLU A 150 -7.62 25.15 -15.03
N LEU A 151 -8.44 24.52 -14.18
CA LEU A 151 -8.33 24.63 -12.71
C LEU A 151 -6.99 24.07 -12.21
N LEU A 152 -6.60 22.86 -12.63
CA LEU A 152 -5.34 22.23 -12.23
C LEU A 152 -4.11 23.04 -12.70
N LEU A 153 -4.22 23.71 -13.86
CA LEU A 153 -3.22 24.66 -14.36
C LEU A 153 -3.26 26.04 -13.67
N ARG A 154 -4.17 26.25 -12.72
CA ARG A 154 -4.40 27.52 -12.01
C ARG A 154 -4.76 28.69 -12.95
N ARG A 155 -5.39 28.39 -14.08
CA ARG A 155 -5.86 29.39 -15.08
C ARG A 155 -7.28 29.84 -14.74
N PHE A 156 -7.41 30.49 -13.58
CA PHE A 156 -8.71 30.77 -12.96
C PHE A 156 -9.63 31.66 -13.81
N GLU A 157 -9.09 32.57 -14.62
CA GLU A 157 -9.89 33.38 -15.55
C GLU A 157 -10.53 32.51 -16.63
N SER A 158 -9.74 31.65 -17.28
CA SER A 158 -10.26 30.70 -18.27
C SER A 158 -11.26 29.73 -17.65
N ALA A 159 -10.98 29.25 -16.44
CA ALA A 159 -11.91 28.39 -15.70
C ALA A 159 -13.24 29.11 -15.36
N ALA A 160 -13.21 30.41 -15.02
CA ALA A 160 -14.42 31.18 -14.73
C ALA A 160 -15.37 31.23 -15.93
N PHE A 161 -14.85 31.46 -17.14
CA PHE A 161 -15.66 31.41 -18.37
C PHE A 161 -16.31 30.03 -18.58
N LEU A 162 -15.54 28.95 -18.36
CA LEU A 162 -16.06 27.58 -18.52
C LEU A 162 -17.08 27.22 -17.42
N ILE A 163 -16.94 27.78 -16.21
CA ILE A 163 -17.92 27.63 -15.11
C ILE A 163 -19.24 28.30 -15.48
N ASP A 164 -19.19 29.52 -16.00
CA ASP A 164 -20.40 30.22 -16.43
C ASP A 164 -21.06 29.51 -17.62
N GLU A 165 -20.27 29.03 -18.58
CA GLU A 165 -20.80 28.21 -19.68
C GLU A 165 -21.45 26.91 -19.18
N ALA A 166 -20.82 26.20 -18.26
CA ALA A 166 -21.38 24.99 -17.66
C ALA A 166 -22.66 25.27 -16.85
N ARG A 167 -22.79 26.46 -16.24
CA ARG A 167 -23.99 26.87 -15.51
C ARG A 167 -25.20 27.03 -16.44
N ASP A 168 -24.97 27.53 -17.64
CA ASP A 168 -26.03 27.79 -18.62
C ASP A 168 -26.44 26.52 -19.39
N GLN A 169 -25.65 25.44 -19.32
CA GLN A 169 -25.95 24.15 -19.93
C GLN A 169 -26.77 23.23 -19.04
N ARG A 170 -27.84 22.65 -19.61
CA ARG A 170 -28.69 21.68 -18.91
C ARG A 170 -27.88 20.43 -18.52
N GLY A 171 -27.95 20.04 -17.25
CA GLY A 171 -27.29 18.85 -16.71
C GLY A 171 -25.85 19.09 -16.21
N LEU A 172 -25.32 20.31 -16.32
CA LEU A 172 -23.97 20.67 -15.86
C LEU A 172 -23.92 21.59 -14.64
N ALA A 173 -25.07 21.83 -13.98
CA ALA A 173 -25.15 22.64 -12.77
C ALA A 173 -24.21 22.14 -11.66
N PHE A 174 -24.12 20.82 -11.46
CA PHE A 174 -23.17 20.20 -10.53
C PHE A 174 -21.71 20.54 -10.89
N VAL A 175 -21.34 20.40 -12.17
CA VAL A 175 -19.98 20.67 -12.68
C VAL A 175 -19.61 22.14 -12.48
N ALA A 176 -20.53 23.07 -12.77
CA ALA A 176 -20.32 24.49 -12.55
C ALA A 176 -20.11 24.83 -11.07
N ALA A 177 -20.97 24.31 -10.19
CA ALA A 177 -20.86 24.52 -8.74
C ALA A 177 -19.57 23.92 -8.17
N LEU A 178 -19.22 22.69 -8.58
CA LEU A 178 -18.00 22.02 -8.14
C LEU A 178 -16.75 22.76 -8.64
N GLY A 179 -16.71 23.17 -9.91
CA GLY A 179 -15.61 23.93 -10.47
C GLY A 179 -15.39 25.28 -9.77
N ARG A 180 -16.47 25.98 -9.43
CA ARG A 180 -16.43 27.19 -8.61
C ARG A 180 -15.84 26.91 -7.23
N ALA A 181 -16.28 25.84 -6.57
CA ALA A 181 -15.80 25.47 -5.25
C ALA A 181 -14.29 25.17 -5.25
N ILE A 182 -13.82 24.36 -6.21
CA ILE A 182 -12.39 24.05 -6.39
C ILE A 182 -11.58 25.32 -6.68
N SER A 183 -12.07 26.19 -7.57
CA SER A 183 -11.39 27.46 -7.89
C SER A 183 -11.18 28.34 -6.65
N LEU A 184 -12.20 28.44 -5.79
CA LEU A 184 -12.13 29.19 -4.54
C LEU A 184 -11.20 28.52 -3.53
N ASP A 185 -11.23 27.19 -3.42
CA ASP A 185 -10.36 26.44 -2.51
C ASP A 185 -8.88 26.58 -2.89
N MET A 186 -8.55 26.48 -4.17
CA MET A 186 -7.18 26.67 -4.68
C MET A 186 -6.66 28.11 -4.53
N GLN A 187 -7.57 29.08 -4.32
CA GLN A 187 -7.27 30.48 -3.98
C GLN A 187 -7.31 30.73 -2.45
N GLU A 188 -7.38 29.68 -1.63
CA GLU A 188 -7.41 29.73 -0.17
C GLU A 188 -8.61 30.52 0.40
N LYS A 189 -9.68 30.69 -0.39
CA LYS A 189 -10.94 31.33 0.02
C LYS A 189 -11.88 30.32 0.67
N HIS A 190 -11.38 29.59 1.68
CA HIS A 190 -12.03 28.38 2.20
C HIS A 190 -13.49 28.57 2.67
N LYS A 191 -13.84 29.72 3.26
CA LYS A 191 -15.25 30.00 3.65
C LYS A 191 -16.19 30.05 2.46
N LEU A 192 -15.76 30.67 1.36
CA LEU A 192 -16.56 30.75 0.13
C LEU A 192 -16.56 29.41 -0.60
N ALA A 193 -15.42 28.71 -0.60
CA ALA A 193 -15.30 27.39 -1.17
C ALA A 193 -16.23 26.39 -0.47
N GLU A 194 -16.33 26.42 0.85
CA GLU A 194 -17.19 25.52 1.63
C GLU A 194 -18.68 25.70 1.28
N ALA A 195 -19.14 26.94 1.15
CA ALA A 195 -20.50 27.24 0.71
C ALA A 195 -20.76 26.72 -0.71
N ALA A 196 -19.80 26.92 -1.63
CA ALA A 196 -19.90 26.41 -3.00
C ALA A 196 -19.85 24.87 -3.06
N TYR A 197 -19.07 24.21 -2.20
CA TYR A 197 -19.09 22.75 -2.08
C TYR A 197 -20.43 22.24 -1.53
N ALA A 198 -21.03 22.93 -0.56
CA ALA A 198 -22.35 22.57 -0.04
C ALA A 198 -23.43 22.67 -1.13
N GLU A 199 -23.36 23.71 -1.98
CA GLU A 199 -24.20 23.85 -3.18
C GLU A 199 -23.98 22.68 -4.15
N ALA A 200 -22.73 22.35 -4.47
CA ALA A 200 -22.41 21.22 -5.36
C ALA A 200 -22.95 19.88 -4.82
N VAL A 201 -22.87 19.63 -3.51
CA VAL A 201 -23.43 18.42 -2.88
C VAL A 201 -24.95 18.33 -3.03
N GLN A 202 -25.65 19.47 -2.95
CA GLN A 202 -27.12 19.53 -3.15
C GLN A 202 -27.52 19.28 -4.60
N LEU A 203 -26.70 19.77 -5.55
CA LEU A 203 -26.94 19.60 -6.99
C LEU A 203 -26.55 18.22 -7.53
N ALA A 204 -25.78 17.43 -6.77
CA ALA A 204 -25.41 16.08 -7.18
C ALA A 204 -26.61 15.14 -7.06
N GLU A 205 -27.13 14.66 -8.19
CA GLU A 205 -28.26 13.72 -8.24
C GLU A 205 -27.83 12.30 -7.86
N GLU A 206 -26.65 11.88 -8.35
CA GLU A 206 -26.08 10.55 -8.14
C GLU A 206 -25.18 10.46 -6.91
N ALA A 207 -25.09 9.25 -6.33
CA ALA A 207 -24.29 9.00 -5.14
C ALA A 207 -22.78 9.22 -5.37
N GLY A 208 -22.25 8.84 -6.55
CA GLY A 208 -20.83 8.99 -6.89
C GLY A 208 -20.36 10.45 -6.85
N PRO A 209 -20.89 11.33 -7.73
CA PRO A 209 -20.59 12.76 -7.73
C PRO A 209 -20.81 13.44 -6.36
N ARG A 210 -21.89 13.07 -5.64
CA ARG A 210 -22.17 13.58 -4.31
C ARG A 210 -21.07 13.23 -3.31
N CYS A 211 -20.58 11.99 -3.33
CA CYS A 211 -19.50 11.54 -2.46
C CYS A 211 -18.19 12.27 -2.79
N SER A 212 -17.84 12.42 -4.06
CA SER A 212 -16.64 13.18 -4.47
C SER A 212 -16.69 14.64 -3.99
N ALA A 213 -17.84 15.29 -4.11
CA ALA A 213 -18.04 16.65 -3.60
C ALA A 213 -17.93 16.73 -2.07
N LEU A 214 -18.47 15.74 -1.33
CA LEU A 214 -18.33 15.66 0.13
C LEU A 214 -16.87 15.47 0.56
N VAL A 215 -16.11 14.61 -0.13
CA VAL A 215 -14.67 14.41 0.13
C VAL A 215 -13.89 15.72 -0.03
N LEU A 216 -14.11 16.43 -1.14
CA LEU A 216 -13.45 17.70 -1.41
C LEU A 216 -13.85 18.79 -0.40
N ARG A 217 -15.13 18.82 0.00
CA ARG A 217 -15.61 19.71 1.07
C ARG A 217 -14.92 19.42 2.40
N ALA A 218 -14.78 18.15 2.77
CA ALA A 218 -14.08 17.76 4.00
C ALA A 218 -12.61 18.19 3.97
N ARG A 219 -11.92 18.04 2.82
CA ARG A 219 -10.55 18.52 2.64
C ARG A 219 -10.44 20.04 2.78
N CYS A 220 -11.35 20.80 2.18
CA CYS A 220 -11.41 22.27 2.31
C CYS A 220 -11.62 22.70 3.77
N LEU A 221 -12.54 22.04 4.49
CA LEU A 221 -12.75 22.28 5.93
C LEU A 221 -11.50 21.97 6.77
N ALA A 222 -10.80 20.89 6.45
CA ALA A 222 -9.56 20.52 7.14
C ALA A 222 -8.44 21.54 6.87
N ALA A 223 -8.31 22.02 5.63
CA ALA A 223 -7.37 23.09 5.26
C ALA A 223 -7.69 24.41 5.99
N ALA A 224 -8.98 24.70 6.21
CA ALA A 224 -9.44 25.83 7.02
C ALA A 224 -9.25 25.64 8.55
N GLY A 225 -8.76 24.48 9.00
CA GLY A 225 -8.55 24.15 10.41
C GLY A 225 -9.79 23.61 11.15
N ASP A 226 -10.93 23.48 10.48
CA ASP A 226 -12.18 22.97 11.07
C ASP A 226 -12.24 21.44 10.98
N LEU A 227 -11.34 20.78 11.71
CA LEU A 227 -11.20 19.32 11.68
C LEU A 227 -12.47 18.60 12.15
N ALA A 228 -13.26 19.20 13.04
CA ALA A 228 -14.47 18.58 13.57
C ALA A 228 -15.57 18.48 12.49
N ARG A 229 -15.80 19.56 11.74
CA ARG A 229 -16.74 19.52 10.61
C ARG A 229 -16.18 18.71 9.45
N ALA A 230 -14.88 18.79 9.18
CA ALA A 230 -14.23 17.96 8.16
C ALA A 230 -14.48 16.47 8.40
N ASP A 231 -14.29 16.00 9.63
CA ASP A 231 -14.53 14.60 10.03
C ASP A 231 -15.99 14.18 9.85
N ALA A 232 -16.95 15.02 10.27
CA ALA A 232 -18.37 14.73 10.08
C ALA A 232 -18.78 14.66 8.60
N VAL A 233 -18.27 15.58 7.77
CA VAL A 233 -18.52 15.58 6.32
C VAL A 233 -17.86 14.37 5.65
N MET A 234 -16.66 13.98 6.08
CA MET A 234 -16.00 12.78 5.57
C MET A 234 -16.75 11.50 5.95
N ALA A 235 -17.24 11.40 7.18
CA ALA A 235 -18.11 10.31 7.61
C ALA A 235 -19.33 10.19 6.69
N GLN A 236 -19.99 11.32 6.39
CA GLN A 236 -21.09 11.35 5.44
C GLN A 236 -20.66 10.84 4.05
N ALA A 237 -19.49 11.25 3.55
CA ALA A 237 -18.97 10.81 2.25
C ALA A 237 -18.71 9.29 2.18
N VAL A 238 -18.24 8.70 3.29
CA VAL A 238 -17.97 7.26 3.37
C VAL A 238 -19.26 6.46 3.50
N LEU A 239 -20.20 6.91 4.34
CA LEU A 239 -21.45 6.21 4.61
C LEU A 239 -22.48 6.31 3.47
N THR A 240 -22.41 7.36 2.64
CA THR A 240 -23.37 7.58 1.54
C THR A 240 -22.97 6.88 0.24
N GLY A 241 -21.68 6.62 0.04
CA GLY A 241 -21.15 6.11 -1.23
C GLY A 241 -20.79 4.63 -1.20
N PRO A 242 -20.44 4.05 -2.37
CA PRO A 242 -19.87 2.71 -2.39
C PRO A 242 -18.58 2.69 -1.55
N PRO A 243 -18.20 1.54 -0.97
CA PRO A 243 -16.93 1.41 -0.29
C PRO A 243 -15.74 1.80 -1.17
N HIS A 244 -14.81 2.59 -0.63
CA HIS A 244 -13.65 3.06 -1.40
C HIS A 244 -12.43 3.26 -0.50
N ARG A 245 -11.35 2.52 -0.81
CA ARG A 245 -10.12 2.49 -0.01
C ARG A 245 -9.53 3.89 0.28
N GLU A 246 -9.51 4.76 -0.73
CA GLU A 246 -8.93 6.10 -0.58
C GLU A 246 -9.76 6.99 0.34
N ARG A 247 -11.10 6.86 0.29
CA ARG A 247 -11.98 7.64 1.18
C ARG A 247 -11.80 7.21 2.64
N LEU A 248 -11.69 5.91 2.89
CA LEU A 248 -11.38 5.37 4.22
C LEU A 248 -10.03 5.87 4.71
N GLN A 249 -9.02 5.92 3.85
CA GLN A 249 -7.69 6.40 4.21
C GLN A 249 -7.65 7.91 4.46
N GLN A 250 -8.34 8.72 3.67
CA GLN A 250 -8.47 10.15 3.93
C GLN A 250 -9.23 10.40 5.24
N TRP A 251 -10.26 9.60 5.54
CA TRP A 251 -10.98 9.67 6.81
C TRP A 251 -10.09 9.25 7.99
N SER A 252 -9.32 8.17 7.83
CA SER A 252 -8.32 7.72 8.80
C SER A 252 -7.34 8.84 9.17
N ARG A 253 -6.82 9.56 8.16
CA ARG A 253 -5.94 10.73 8.38
C ARG A 253 -6.63 11.85 9.16
N LEU A 254 -7.89 12.16 8.86
CA LEU A 254 -8.66 13.16 9.60
C LEU A 254 -8.84 12.74 11.07
N LYS A 255 -9.20 11.48 11.34
CA LYS A 255 -9.29 10.94 12.70
C LYS A 255 -7.96 11.03 13.43
N PHE A 256 -6.86 10.72 12.75
CA PHE A 256 -5.51 10.82 13.31
C PHE A 256 -5.17 12.27 13.71
N LEU A 257 -5.44 13.24 12.82
CA LEU A 257 -5.24 14.68 13.11
C LEU A 257 -6.11 15.15 14.28
N ARG A 258 -7.30 14.59 14.44
CA ARG A 258 -8.19 14.82 15.59
C ARG A 258 -7.79 14.08 16.87
N LYS A 259 -6.68 13.34 16.86
CA LYS A 259 -6.21 12.49 17.97
C LYS A 259 -7.19 11.38 18.35
N ARG A 260 -8.04 10.95 17.42
CA ARG A 260 -8.94 9.79 17.56
C ARG A 260 -8.24 8.55 17.00
N TYR A 261 -7.22 8.10 17.72
CA TYR A 261 -6.26 7.11 17.22
C TYR A 261 -6.87 5.73 16.96
N ASP A 262 -7.80 5.27 17.82
CA ASP A 262 -8.52 4.01 17.62
C ASP A 262 -9.33 4.02 16.31
N GLU A 263 -10.08 5.11 16.08
CA GLU A 263 -10.89 5.29 14.87
C GLU A 263 -10.02 5.41 13.61
N ALA A 264 -8.89 6.11 13.71
CA ALA A 264 -7.93 6.25 12.63
C ALA A 264 -7.32 4.90 12.23
N TRP A 265 -6.92 4.11 13.23
CA TRP A 265 -6.34 2.78 13.05
C TRP A 265 -7.33 1.82 12.38
N GLU A 266 -8.57 1.78 12.87
CA GLU A 266 -9.60 0.92 12.31
C GLU A 266 -9.94 1.28 10.85
N LEU A 267 -10.01 2.57 10.52
CA LEU A 267 -10.22 3.03 9.15
C LEU A 267 -9.05 2.68 8.21
N ASN A 268 -7.81 2.78 8.69
CA ASN A 268 -6.63 2.39 7.94
C ASN A 268 -6.62 0.88 7.67
N ARG A 269 -6.90 0.06 8.70
CA ARG A 269 -7.06 -1.39 8.58
C ARG A 269 -8.10 -1.76 7.52
N ARG A 270 -9.25 -1.08 7.54
CA ARG A 270 -10.32 -1.26 6.54
C ARG A 270 -9.92 -0.80 5.14
N ALA A 271 -9.13 0.25 5.00
CA ALA A 271 -8.61 0.67 3.70
C ALA A 271 -7.71 -0.40 3.06
N LEU A 272 -6.98 -1.16 3.89
CA LEU A 272 -6.07 -2.23 3.46
C LEU A 272 -6.80 -3.55 3.11
N THR A 273 -8.08 -3.72 3.46
CA THR A 273 -8.85 -4.92 3.05
C THR A 273 -9.17 -4.95 1.56
N PHE A 274 -8.96 -3.84 0.84
CA PHE A 274 -9.14 -3.75 -0.62
C PHE A 274 -7.90 -4.26 -1.40
N GLY A 275 -6.94 -4.88 -0.71
CA GLY A 275 -5.66 -5.33 -1.26
C GLY A 275 -4.56 -4.27 -1.15
N GLU A 276 -3.52 -4.39 -1.96
CA GLU A 276 -2.36 -3.48 -1.91
C GLU A 276 -2.79 -2.02 -2.11
N PHE A 277 -2.62 -1.23 -1.04
CA PHE A 277 -2.87 0.20 -1.05
C PHE A 277 -1.72 0.94 -0.34
N GLU A 278 -0.78 1.41 -1.16
CA GLU A 278 0.50 1.96 -0.71
C GLU A 278 0.36 3.08 0.33
N GLU A 279 -0.51 4.04 0.04
CA GLU A 279 -0.74 5.19 0.91
C GLU A 279 -1.22 4.78 2.30
N ALA A 280 -2.10 3.77 2.37
CA ALA A 280 -2.57 3.21 3.63
C ALA A 280 -1.46 2.41 4.32
N MET A 281 -0.64 1.67 3.58
CA MET A 281 0.51 0.94 4.15
C MET A 281 1.54 1.89 4.78
N TRP A 282 1.85 3.01 4.11
CA TRP A 282 2.73 4.03 4.66
C TRP A 282 2.14 4.72 5.88
N ALA A 283 0.88 5.16 5.80
CA ALA A 283 0.20 5.76 6.94
C ALA A 283 0.16 4.80 8.14
N ARG A 284 -0.02 3.50 7.90
CA ARG A 284 0.02 2.48 8.93
C ARG A 284 1.37 2.45 9.66
N GLN A 285 2.48 2.47 8.91
CA GLN A 285 3.82 2.48 9.50
C GLN A 285 4.04 3.73 10.36
N GLU A 286 3.58 4.89 9.88
CA GLU A 286 3.65 6.14 10.62
C GLU A 286 2.84 6.10 11.92
N MET A 287 1.61 5.57 11.86
CA MET A 287 0.76 5.38 13.03
C MET A 287 1.43 4.47 14.06
N LEU A 288 2.01 3.35 13.64
CA LEU A 288 2.70 2.42 14.54
C LEU A 288 3.91 3.06 15.24
N VAL A 289 4.73 3.81 14.51
CA VAL A 289 5.86 4.55 15.11
C VAL A 289 5.35 5.59 16.12
N PHE A 290 4.27 6.29 15.78
CA PHE A 290 3.66 7.27 16.65
C PHE A 290 3.04 6.64 17.90
N PHE A 291 2.30 5.54 17.76
CA PHE A 291 1.67 4.80 18.85
C PHE A 291 2.70 4.27 19.83
N ARG A 292 3.82 3.71 19.34
CA ARG A 292 4.95 3.28 20.16
C ARG A 292 5.49 4.41 21.05
N ARG A 293 5.61 5.63 20.52
CA ARG A 293 6.06 6.80 21.30
C ARG A 293 5.06 7.22 22.39
N LEU A 294 3.77 6.99 22.16
CA LEU A 294 2.71 7.35 23.09
C LEU A 294 2.34 6.24 24.08
N SER A 295 2.91 5.05 23.93
CA SER A 295 2.40 3.86 24.58
C SER A 295 0.90 3.60 24.35
N PHE A 296 0.43 3.99 23.16
CA PHE A 296 -0.96 3.88 22.76
C PHE A 296 -1.27 2.51 22.17
N THR A 297 -2.28 1.83 22.70
CA THR A 297 -2.63 0.48 22.29
C THR A 297 -3.98 0.50 21.56
N PRO A 298 -4.05 0.19 20.24
CA PRO A 298 -5.31 0.23 19.52
C PRO A 298 -6.30 -0.82 20.04
N ARG A 299 -7.59 -0.48 19.99
CA ARG A 299 -8.68 -1.41 20.31
C ARG A 299 -8.82 -2.51 19.26
N ALA A 300 -9.47 -3.60 19.67
CA ALA A 300 -9.99 -4.62 18.74
C ALA A 300 -10.84 -3.97 17.65
N PRO A 301 -10.98 -4.60 16.46
CA PRO A 301 -11.94 -4.15 15.45
C PRO A 301 -13.30 -3.83 16.05
N PHE A 302 -13.84 -2.67 15.71
CA PHE A 302 -15.08 -2.13 16.29
C PHE A 302 -15.86 -1.28 15.26
N SER A 303 -17.14 -1.04 15.52
CA SER A 303 -17.97 -0.10 14.75
C SER A 303 -17.62 1.34 15.13
N LEU A 304 -17.44 2.20 14.13
CA LEU A 304 -17.15 3.61 14.40
C LEU A 304 -18.37 4.29 15.05
N PRO A 305 -18.17 5.31 15.91
CA PRO A 305 -19.29 6.03 16.51
C PRO A 305 -20.30 6.56 15.49
N GLU A 306 -19.82 7.02 14.34
CA GLU A 306 -20.65 7.51 13.24
C GLU A 306 -21.46 6.40 12.57
N GLU A 307 -20.95 5.16 12.54
CA GLU A 307 -21.66 3.99 12.03
C GLU A 307 -22.76 3.55 12.99
N ALA A 308 -22.42 3.47 14.29
CA ALA A 308 -23.39 3.15 15.33
C ALA A 308 -24.55 4.16 15.35
N ALA A 309 -24.25 5.45 15.20
CA ALA A 309 -25.26 6.51 15.09
C ALA A 309 -26.15 6.37 13.83
N ALA A 310 -25.62 5.78 12.76
CA ALA A 310 -26.37 5.48 11.54
C ALA A 310 -27.13 4.14 11.60
N GLY A 311 -27.11 3.44 12.74
CA GLY A 311 -27.77 2.14 12.90
C GLY A 311 -27.03 0.99 12.20
N ILE A 312 -25.74 1.15 11.91
CA ILE A 312 -24.87 0.12 11.35
C ILE A 312 -24.17 -0.56 12.52
N ASP A 313 -24.54 -1.81 12.81
CA ASP A 313 -24.06 -2.56 13.98
C ASP A 313 -23.08 -3.69 13.57
N GLY A 314 -21.97 -3.84 14.30
CA GLY A 314 -20.89 -4.79 14.00
C GLY A 314 -19.73 -4.22 13.15
N VAL A 315 -18.63 -4.97 13.03
CA VAL A 315 -17.50 -4.57 12.18
C VAL A 315 -17.93 -4.72 10.73
N ALA A 316 -18.13 -3.59 10.06
CA ALA A 316 -18.54 -3.61 8.68
C ALA A 316 -17.53 -4.37 7.80
N ARG A 317 -18.01 -5.40 7.10
CA ARG A 317 -17.27 -6.06 6.02
C ARG A 317 -17.70 -5.46 4.69
N PHE A 318 -16.71 -5.22 3.83
CA PHE A 318 -16.96 -4.79 2.46
C PHE A 318 -17.08 -6.01 1.57
N ASN A 319 -18.29 -6.35 1.15
CA ASN A 319 -18.52 -7.47 0.23
C ASN A 319 -19.21 -6.96 -1.04
N GLY A 320 -18.59 -7.19 -2.20
CA GLY A 320 -19.17 -6.86 -3.51
C GLY A 320 -19.62 -5.40 -3.69
N GLY A 321 -18.93 -4.43 -3.07
CA GLY A 321 -19.29 -3.01 -3.16
C GLY A 321 -20.41 -2.55 -2.22
N ARG A 322 -20.77 -3.34 -1.20
CA ARG A 322 -21.69 -2.93 -0.12
C ARG A 322 -21.07 -3.09 1.25
N LEU A 323 -21.47 -2.23 2.18
CA LEU A 323 -21.21 -2.35 3.61
C LEU A 323 -22.17 -3.41 4.17
N VAL A 324 -21.65 -4.49 4.76
CA VAL A 324 -22.45 -5.55 5.36
C VAL A 324 -22.02 -5.72 6.82
N ASN A 325 -22.98 -5.90 7.73
CA ASN A 325 -22.68 -6.22 9.12
C ASN A 325 -21.99 -7.59 9.19
N GLY A 326 -20.84 -7.66 9.86
CA GLY A 326 -20.16 -8.91 10.16
C GLY A 326 -19.89 -9.02 11.65
N ASP A 327 -20.10 -10.21 12.20
CA ASP A 327 -19.63 -10.52 13.55
C ASP A 327 -18.12 -10.30 13.61
N ALA A 328 -17.71 -9.54 14.63
CA ALA A 328 -16.33 -9.17 14.93
C ALA A 328 -15.56 -10.36 15.49
N VAL A 329 -15.33 -11.35 14.63
CA VAL A 329 -14.22 -12.27 14.80
C VAL A 329 -13.50 -12.20 13.45
N PRO A 330 -12.16 -12.04 13.39
CA PRO A 330 -11.46 -12.58 12.23
C PRO A 330 -11.99 -13.99 12.14
N ALA A 331 -12.75 -14.34 11.08
CA ALA A 331 -13.37 -15.65 10.98
C ALA A 331 -12.27 -16.63 11.39
N ALA A 332 -12.45 -17.31 12.53
CA ALA A 332 -11.48 -18.31 12.93
C ALA A 332 -11.54 -19.26 11.76
N ALA A 333 -10.50 -19.21 10.92
CA ALA A 333 -10.48 -19.88 9.63
C ALA A 333 -11.06 -21.26 9.88
N THR A 334 -12.20 -21.60 9.27
CA THR A 334 -12.59 -23.00 9.37
C THR A 334 -11.45 -23.82 8.77
N PRO A 335 -11.27 -25.10 9.13
CA PRO A 335 -10.18 -25.90 8.58
C PRO A 335 -10.06 -25.89 7.05
N ASP A 336 -11.14 -25.50 6.36
CA ASP A 336 -11.28 -25.37 4.91
C ASP A 336 -11.10 -23.91 4.40
N ASP A 337 -11.18 -22.88 5.26
CA ASP A 337 -11.02 -21.46 4.93
C ASP A 337 -9.56 -20.96 5.08
N GLU A 338 -8.57 -21.78 4.72
CA GLU A 338 -7.16 -21.35 4.71
C GLU A 338 -6.92 -20.18 3.72
N GLU A 339 -7.85 -19.93 2.79
CA GLU A 339 -7.80 -18.87 1.78
C GLU A 339 -8.28 -17.50 2.29
N ASP A 340 -9.17 -17.44 3.29
CA ASP A 340 -9.79 -16.18 3.76
C ASP A 340 -9.01 -15.51 4.90
N PHE A 341 -8.15 -16.27 5.59
CA PHE A 341 -7.29 -15.73 6.64
C PHE A 341 -5.92 -15.37 6.05
N ILE A 342 -5.69 -14.07 5.87
CA ILE A 342 -4.42 -13.54 5.41
C ILE A 342 -3.59 -13.12 6.64
N PRO A 343 -2.67 -13.97 7.14
CA PRO A 343 -1.78 -13.61 8.24
C PRO A 343 -0.79 -12.52 7.81
N ALA A 344 -0.37 -11.68 8.75
CA ALA A 344 0.79 -10.81 8.53
C ALA A 344 2.09 -11.62 8.51
N PHE A 345 2.10 -12.77 9.20
CA PHE A 345 3.24 -13.67 9.26
C PHE A 345 2.81 -15.11 9.64
N ARG A 346 3.41 -16.13 9.00
CA ARG A 346 3.18 -17.56 9.28
C ARG A 346 4.47 -18.35 9.57
N VAL A 347 4.38 -19.28 10.51
CA VAL A 347 5.39 -20.31 10.78
C VAL A 347 4.72 -21.69 10.81
N ASN A 348 5.31 -22.66 10.11
CA ASN A 348 4.92 -24.06 10.22
C ASN A 348 5.87 -24.76 11.20
N LEU A 349 5.32 -25.55 12.12
CA LEU A 349 6.07 -26.24 13.17
C LEU A 349 5.82 -27.75 13.07
N PHE A 350 6.88 -28.53 12.95
CA PHE A 350 6.83 -29.99 12.90
C PHE A 350 7.39 -30.53 14.21
N LEU A 351 6.53 -31.08 15.07
CA LEU A 351 6.91 -31.49 16.42
C LEU A 351 7.09 -33.01 16.48
N GLU A 352 8.26 -33.48 16.93
CA GLU A 352 8.66 -34.90 16.95
C GLU A 352 8.00 -35.70 18.09
N GLY A 353 7.66 -35.06 19.20
CA GLY A 353 7.17 -35.77 20.39
C GLY A 353 5.81 -36.46 20.23
N ASP A 354 5.64 -37.62 20.86
CA ASP A 354 4.38 -38.40 20.89
C ASP A 354 3.18 -37.61 21.44
N HIS A 355 3.47 -36.54 22.16
CA HIS A 355 2.49 -35.66 22.79
C HIS A 355 2.85 -34.20 22.57
N LEU A 356 1.83 -33.36 22.42
CA LEU A 356 1.99 -31.91 22.39
C LEU A 356 2.45 -31.36 23.75
N PRO A 357 3.13 -30.20 23.77
CA PRO A 357 3.56 -29.56 25.01
C PRO A 357 2.40 -29.17 25.93
N VAL A 358 2.69 -28.96 27.20
CA VAL A 358 1.70 -28.51 28.19
C VAL A 358 1.53 -26.99 28.09
N VAL A 359 0.29 -26.49 28.23
CA VAL A 359 -0.01 -25.05 28.17
C VAL A 359 0.87 -24.21 29.09
N SER A 360 1.20 -24.72 30.29
CA SER A 360 2.05 -24.03 31.26
C SER A 360 3.54 -23.97 30.88
N GLU A 361 4.01 -24.89 30.04
CA GLU A 361 5.39 -24.88 29.53
C GLU A 361 5.54 -23.83 28.41
N ILE A 362 4.46 -23.59 27.66
CA ILE A 362 4.40 -22.59 26.59
C ILE A 362 4.13 -21.19 27.14
N ALA A 363 3.24 -21.09 28.14
CA ALA A 363 2.92 -19.86 28.86
C ALA A 363 4.00 -19.50 29.91
N ASP A 364 5.28 -19.69 29.56
CA ASP A 364 6.41 -19.28 30.38
C ASP A 364 6.26 -17.79 30.76
N PRO A 365 6.24 -17.44 32.05
CA PRO A 365 6.23 -16.03 32.48
C PRO A 365 7.38 -15.21 31.89
N SER A 366 8.51 -15.86 31.55
CA SER A 366 9.68 -15.28 30.89
C SER A 366 9.50 -15.05 29.37
N ALA A 367 8.46 -15.64 28.77
CA ALA A 367 8.07 -15.33 27.40
C ALA A 367 7.66 -13.86 27.26
N SER A 368 7.19 -13.22 28.34
CA SER A 368 7.01 -11.77 28.41
C SER A 368 8.30 -11.06 28.83
N PHE A 369 8.73 -10.03 28.09
CA PHE A 369 9.96 -9.28 28.37
C PHE A 369 10.03 -8.59 29.74
N GLU A 370 8.90 -8.51 30.46
CA GLU A 370 8.83 -7.82 31.76
C GLU A 370 8.39 -8.73 32.93
N GLY A 371 8.20 -10.04 32.72
CA GLY A 371 7.78 -10.98 33.76
C GLY A 371 6.41 -10.69 34.40
N ARG A 372 5.59 -9.85 33.75
CA ARG A 372 4.32 -9.32 34.30
C ARG A 372 3.11 -9.51 33.37
N ALA A 373 3.26 -10.12 32.19
CA ALA A 373 2.15 -10.39 31.28
C ALA A 373 1.70 -11.85 31.38
N ARG A 374 0.40 -12.10 31.57
CA ARG A 374 -0.20 -13.43 31.45
C ARG A 374 -0.64 -13.61 29.99
N LEU A 375 0.05 -14.48 29.24
CA LEU A 375 -0.48 -15.00 27.98
C LEU A 375 -1.71 -15.84 28.31
N THR A 376 -2.90 -15.30 28.03
CA THR A 376 -4.15 -16.05 28.16
C THR A 376 -4.36 -16.90 26.91
N VAL A 377 -4.42 -18.22 27.09
CA VAL A 377 -4.71 -19.18 26.02
C VAL A 377 -6.19 -19.50 26.05
N ARG A 378 -6.87 -19.30 24.92
CA ARG A 378 -8.27 -19.68 24.74
C ARG A 378 -8.38 -20.71 23.62
N TYR A 379 -9.12 -21.78 23.89
CA TYR A 379 -9.57 -22.70 22.87
C TYR A 379 -10.75 -22.07 22.14
N VAL A 380 -10.75 -22.13 20.81
CA VAL A 380 -11.90 -21.75 20.00
C VAL A 380 -12.46 -23.03 19.42
N ASP A 381 -13.69 -23.38 19.82
CA ASP A 381 -14.34 -24.55 19.23
C ASP A 381 -14.70 -24.22 17.77
N PRO A 382 -14.16 -24.95 16.77
CA PRO A 382 -14.40 -24.66 15.36
C PRO A 382 -15.87 -24.84 14.95
N ARG A 383 -16.70 -25.50 15.76
CA ARG A 383 -18.13 -25.73 15.47
C ARG A 383 -19.03 -24.63 16.03
N THR A 384 -18.63 -24.00 17.13
CA THR A 384 -19.45 -23.02 17.86
C THR A 384 -18.83 -21.62 17.91
N LEU A 385 -17.54 -21.50 17.58
CA LEU A 385 -16.71 -20.30 17.70
C LEU A 385 -16.63 -19.73 19.13
N GLU A 386 -17.11 -20.49 20.13
CA GLU A 386 -17.06 -20.10 21.53
C GLU A 386 -15.64 -20.20 22.09
N LYS A 387 -15.24 -19.18 22.86
CA LYS A 387 -13.91 -19.08 23.48
C LYS A 387 -13.95 -19.71 24.87
N GLN A 388 -13.31 -20.87 25.04
CA GLN A 388 -13.19 -21.52 26.34
C GLN A 388 -11.77 -21.33 26.91
N PRO A 389 -11.62 -20.97 28.20
CA PRO A 389 -10.31 -20.88 28.83
C PRO A 389 -9.68 -22.28 28.92
N LEU A 390 -8.38 -22.37 28.61
CA LEU A 390 -7.61 -23.59 28.86
C LEU A 390 -7.03 -23.57 30.27
N THR A 391 -7.25 -24.67 31.00
CA THR A 391 -6.72 -24.84 32.35
C THR A 391 -5.19 -24.99 32.31
N PRO A 392 -4.43 -24.29 33.17
CA PRO A 392 -3.01 -24.54 33.35
C PRO A 392 -2.74 -26.03 33.62
N GLY A 393 -1.77 -26.63 32.92
CA GLY A 393 -1.49 -28.07 33.00
C GLY A 393 -2.22 -28.94 31.98
N ALA A 394 -3.19 -28.39 31.22
CA ALA A 394 -3.76 -29.09 30.07
C ALA A 394 -2.72 -29.20 28.94
N ARG A 395 -2.71 -30.34 28.23
CA ARG A 395 -1.98 -30.48 26.97
C ARG A 395 -2.80 -29.93 25.81
N PHE A 396 -2.13 -29.36 24.83
CA PHE A 396 -2.78 -29.10 23.54
C PHE A 396 -3.25 -30.41 22.91
N ARG A 397 -4.32 -30.32 22.14
CA ARG A 397 -4.89 -31.40 21.31
C ARG A 397 -5.06 -30.89 19.88
N SER A 398 -5.32 -31.78 18.92
CA SER A 398 -5.69 -31.34 17.58
C SER A 398 -6.90 -30.41 17.62
N GLY A 399 -6.81 -29.28 16.94
CA GLY A 399 -7.79 -28.19 17.02
C GLY A 399 -7.17 -26.81 16.85
N GLN A 400 -7.98 -25.78 17.03
CA GLN A 400 -7.58 -24.39 16.86
C GLN A 400 -7.52 -23.67 18.20
N TYR A 401 -6.52 -22.81 18.35
CA TYR A 401 -6.27 -22.07 19.58
C TYR A 401 -5.95 -20.62 19.26
N MET A 402 -6.35 -19.74 20.17
CA MET A 402 -6.08 -18.32 20.09
C MET A 402 -5.34 -17.90 21.36
N PHE A 403 -4.16 -17.33 21.17
CA PHE A 403 -3.41 -16.69 22.24
C PHE A 403 -3.72 -15.20 22.22
N LEU A 404 -3.96 -14.66 23.40
CA LEU A 404 -4.23 -13.24 23.61
C LEU A 404 -3.17 -12.68 24.55
N ASP A 405 -2.38 -11.73 24.06
CA ASP A 405 -1.58 -10.85 24.90
C ASP A 405 -2.42 -9.62 25.30
N GLU A 406 -2.86 -9.58 26.55
CA GLU A 406 -3.72 -8.53 27.10
C GLU A 406 -3.00 -7.18 27.27
N ARG A 407 -1.65 -7.13 27.27
CA ARG A 407 -0.89 -5.87 27.37
C ARG A 407 -0.57 -5.25 26.01
N ALA A 408 -0.38 -6.06 24.98
CA ALA A 408 0.09 -5.60 23.68
C ALA A 408 -1.02 -5.12 22.73
N GLY A 409 -2.27 -4.98 23.22
CA GLY A 409 -3.38 -4.54 22.36
C GLY A 409 -3.93 -5.61 21.47
N ILE A 410 -4.10 -6.79 22.05
CA ILE A 410 -4.63 -7.95 21.36
C ILE A 410 -3.71 -8.36 20.21
N VAL A 411 -2.56 -8.89 20.59
CA VAL A 411 -1.86 -9.78 19.67
C VAL A 411 -2.66 -11.07 19.60
N TYR A 412 -3.31 -11.31 18.46
CA TYR A 412 -3.90 -12.61 18.17
C TYR A 412 -2.84 -13.48 17.52
N HIS A 413 -2.40 -14.50 18.25
CA HIS A 413 -1.75 -15.63 17.60
C HIS A 413 -2.81 -16.70 17.38
N ALA A 414 -3.04 -17.06 16.12
CA ALA A 414 -3.83 -18.23 15.80
C ALA A 414 -2.89 -19.42 15.68
N LEU A 415 -3.24 -20.51 16.34
CA LEU A 415 -2.51 -21.77 16.32
C LEU A 415 -3.46 -22.84 15.80
N ILE A 416 -3.07 -23.52 14.73
CA ILE A 416 -3.79 -24.66 14.17
C ILE A 416 -2.93 -25.90 14.42
N VAL A 417 -3.46 -26.85 15.18
CA VAL A 417 -2.77 -28.10 15.51
C VAL A 417 -3.45 -29.25 14.79
N LYS A 418 -2.74 -29.90 13.87
CA LYS A 418 -3.20 -31.06 13.12
C LYS A 418 -2.27 -32.25 13.38
N ARG A 419 -2.78 -33.47 13.22
CA ARG A 419 -1.90 -34.65 13.07
C ARG A 419 -1.17 -34.46 11.74
N ALA A 420 0.15 -34.66 11.74
CA ALA A 420 0.91 -34.51 10.51
C ALA A 420 0.46 -35.57 9.50
N ASP A 421 0.33 -35.17 8.24
CA ASP A 421 0.23 -36.11 7.14
C ASP A 421 1.56 -36.85 6.98
N ARG A 422 1.50 -38.10 6.53
CA ARG A 422 2.72 -38.92 6.31
C ARG A 422 3.60 -38.41 5.17
N GLN A 423 3.10 -37.49 4.35
CA GLN A 423 3.83 -36.95 3.20
C GLN A 423 4.31 -35.54 3.53
N ASN A 424 5.64 -35.37 3.54
CA ASN A 424 6.26 -34.09 3.81
C ASN A 424 6.13 -33.17 2.58
N PRO A 425 5.50 -31.99 2.74
CA PRO A 425 5.19 -31.10 1.63
C PRO A 425 6.44 -30.46 0.98
N PHE A 426 7.60 -30.54 1.63
CA PHE A 426 8.85 -29.96 1.13
C PHE A 426 9.65 -30.91 0.23
N HIS A 427 9.33 -32.21 0.18
CA HIS A 427 10.02 -33.16 -0.72
C HIS A 427 9.69 -32.90 -2.19
N ASP A 428 8.46 -32.46 -2.48
CA ASP A 428 7.97 -32.25 -3.84
C ASP A 428 8.27 -30.84 -4.38
N LEU A 429 8.95 -30.00 -3.60
CA LEU A 429 9.35 -28.67 -4.06
C LEU A 429 10.37 -28.78 -5.20
N PRO A 430 10.28 -27.91 -6.23
CA PRO A 430 11.35 -27.74 -7.21
C PRO A 430 12.71 -27.48 -6.54
N GLU A 431 13.79 -27.97 -7.14
CA GLU A 431 15.16 -27.79 -6.64
C GLU A 431 15.54 -26.34 -6.28
N PRO A 432 15.18 -25.30 -7.07
CA PRO A 432 15.41 -23.91 -6.67
C PRO A 432 14.65 -23.50 -5.40
N ASP A 433 13.45 -24.04 -5.17
CA ASP A 433 12.64 -23.74 -3.98
C ASP A 433 13.12 -24.50 -2.74
N ARG A 434 13.75 -25.67 -2.90
CA ARG A 434 14.40 -26.37 -1.77
C ARG A 434 15.57 -25.57 -1.21
N GLY A 435 16.33 -24.91 -2.10
CA GLY A 435 17.40 -23.99 -1.71
C GLY A 435 16.89 -22.79 -0.90
N PHE A 436 15.65 -22.34 -1.17
CA PHE A 436 15.00 -21.26 -0.43
C PHE A 436 14.78 -21.64 1.05
N PHE A 437 14.32 -22.85 1.34
CA PHE A 437 13.93 -23.26 2.71
C PHE A 437 15.09 -23.62 3.66
N SER A 438 16.34 -23.63 3.19
CA SER A 438 17.52 -24.00 3.97
C SER A 438 17.37 -25.33 4.74
N LEU A 439 16.59 -26.28 4.19
CA LEU A 439 16.31 -27.57 4.80
C LEU A 439 17.38 -28.58 4.40
N ASP A 440 18.19 -29.03 5.36
CA ASP A 440 19.11 -30.13 5.15
C ASP A 440 18.42 -31.50 5.30
N LYS A 441 19.16 -32.58 5.00
CA LYS A 441 18.63 -33.94 5.08
C LYS A 441 18.12 -34.28 6.49
N ALA A 442 18.82 -33.82 7.54
CA ALA A 442 18.44 -34.09 8.92
C ALA A 442 17.13 -33.39 9.29
N ALA A 443 16.96 -32.14 8.87
CA ALA A 443 15.72 -31.37 9.02
C ALA A 443 14.54 -32.05 8.32
N LEU A 444 14.73 -32.52 7.07
CA LEU A 444 13.69 -33.24 6.34
C LEU A 444 13.29 -34.55 7.03
N GLU A 445 14.25 -35.33 7.53
CA GLU A 445 13.97 -36.56 8.28
C GLU A 445 13.17 -36.31 9.57
N LYS A 446 13.38 -35.16 10.22
CA LYS A 446 12.61 -34.75 11.40
C LYS A 446 11.18 -34.37 11.04
N ILE A 447 10.99 -33.63 9.94
CA ILE A 447 9.66 -33.30 9.41
C ILE A 447 8.90 -34.58 9.07
N ASP A 448 9.56 -35.55 8.41
CA ASP A 448 8.95 -36.83 8.02
C ASP A 448 8.47 -37.67 9.22
N ARG A 449 9.10 -37.50 10.39
CA ARG A 449 8.80 -38.25 11.62
C ARG A 449 7.84 -37.52 12.56
N ALA A 450 7.58 -36.24 12.33
CA ALA A 450 6.77 -35.43 13.23
C ALA A 450 5.32 -35.96 13.31
N PRO A 451 4.79 -36.36 14.48
CA PRO A 451 3.38 -36.71 14.62
C PRO A 451 2.41 -35.53 14.52
N PHE A 452 2.89 -34.29 14.61
CA PHE A 452 2.07 -33.08 14.58
C PHE A 452 2.61 -32.02 13.62
N ASP A 453 1.73 -31.48 12.78
CA ASP A 453 1.90 -30.23 12.04
C ASP A 453 1.15 -29.14 12.80
N VAL A 454 1.89 -28.13 13.26
CA VAL A 454 1.39 -27.02 14.03
C VAL A 454 1.66 -25.74 13.25
N ARG A 455 0.60 -25.11 12.77
CA ARG A 455 0.71 -23.85 12.02
C ARG A 455 0.42 -22.70 12.96
N LEU A 456 1.38 -21.81 13.10
CA LEU A 456 1.30 -20.66 13.95
C LEU A 456 1.26 -19.40 13.10
N TYR A 457 0.27 -18.57 13.35
CA TYR A 457 -0.01 -17.37 12.58
C TYR A 457 -0.03 -16.16 13.48
N VAL A 458 0.61 -15.09 13.02
CA VAL A 458 0.49 -13.77 13.59
C VAL A 458 -0.60 -13.02 12.85
N ALA A 459 -1.65 -12.64 13.58
CA ALA A 459 -2.51 -11.55 13.13
C ALA A 459 -1.81 -10.20 13.38
N GLU A 460 -2.18 -9.20 12.58
CA GLU A 460 -1.64 -7.85 12.65
C GLU A 460 -1.44 -7.31 14.08
N HIS A 461 -0.20 -6.92 14.37
CA HIS A 461 0.17 -6.30 15.64
C HIS A 461 -0.25 -4.83 15.67
N GLY A 462 -1.04 -4.44 16.68
CA GLY A 462 -1.56 -3.07 16.80
C GLY A 462 -0.56 -2.02 17.30
N TYR A 463 0.45 -2.41 18.07
CA TYR A 463 1.19 -1.45 18.90
C TYR A 463 2.69 -1.30 18.56
N ASP A 464 3.45 -2.39 18.60
CA ASP A 464 4.88 -2.38 18.30
C ASP A 464 5.23 -3.65 17.50
N PRO A 465 5.48 -3.54 16.19
CA PRO A 465 5.78 -4.71 15.35
C PRO A 465 7.02 -5.46 15.81
N LEU A 466 8.03 -4.77 16.36
CA LEU A 466 9.23 -5.41 16.87
C LEU A 466 8.89 -6.25 18.11
N MET A 467 8.17 -5.67 19.08
CA MET A 467 7.81 -6.39 20.30
C MET A 467 6.86 -7.56 20.02
N GLY A 468 5.85 -7.35 19.16
CA GLY A 468 4.93 -8.40 18.75
C GLY A 468 5.67 -9.56 18.09
N GLN A 469 6.56 -9.26 17.16
CA GLN A 469 7.38 -10.26 16.49
C GLN A 469 8.32 -10.98 17.46
N LEU A 470 8.95 -10.25 18.38
CA LEU A 470 9.84 -10.87 19.37
C LEU A 470 9.10 -11.79 20.33
N ASN A 471 7.89 -11.41 20.79
CA ASN A 471 7.04 -12.26 21.61
C ASN A 471 6.60 -13.52 20.82
N PHE A 472 6.27 -13.35 19.54
CA PHE A 472 5.93 -14.46 18.67
C PHE A 472 7.09 -15.44 18.48
N CYS A 473 8.30 -14.95 18.22
CA CYS A 473 9.48 -15.80 18.08
C CYS A 473 9.79 -16.57 19.36
N LYS A 474 9.55 -15.99 20.54
CA LYS A 474 9.64 -16.72 21.82
C LYS A 474 8.60 -17.82 21.93
N LEU A 475 7.38 -17.58 21.46
CA LEU A 475 6.32 -18.60 21.44
C LEU A 475 6.72 -19.77 20.52
N VAL A 476 7.14 -19.48 19.28
CA VAL A 476 7.67 -20.47 18.32
C VAL A 476 8.80 -21.27 18.95
N ASP A 477 9.80 -20.58 19.51
CA ASP A 477 10.98 -21.19 20.11
C ASP A 477 10.62 -22.15 21.27
N SER A 478 9.66 -21.76 22.12
CA SER A 478 9.15 -22.64 23.17
C SER A 478 8.47 -23.90 22.59
N PHE A 479 7.62 -23.78 21.56
CA PHE A 479 7.03 -24.95 20.90
C PHE A 479 8.09 -25.89 20.35
N VAL A 480 9.08 -25.36 19.63
CA VAL A 480 10.16 -26.14 19.02
C VAL A 480 11.00 -26.85 20.09
N ARG A 481 11.37 -26.16 21.17
CA ARG A 481 12.17 -26.74 22.28
C ARG A 481 11.41 -27.84 23.03
N HIS A 482 10.14 -27.60 23.39
CA HIS A 482 9.36 -28.57 24.17
C HIS A 482 8.83 -29.73 23.33
N GLY A 483 8.50 -29.48 22.06
CA GLY A 483 8.08 -30.52 21.12
C GLY A 483 9.23 -31.25 20.43
N GLN A 484 10.48 -30.87 20.72
CA GLN A 484 11.70 -31.36 20.07
C GLN A 484 11.63 -31.30 18.53
N GLY A 485 10.95 -30.29 18.01
CA GLY A 485 10.60 -30.19 16.60
C GLY A 485 11.55 -29.32 15.77
N ILE A 486 11.05 -28.90 14.63
CA ILE A 486 11.64 -27.87 13.77
C ILE A 486 10.57 -26.87 13.33
N GLY A 487 10.91 -25.59 13.35
CA GLY A 487 10.08 -24.53 12.77
C GLY A 487 10.53 -24.19 11.35
N VAL A 488 9.61 -23.75 10.50
CA VAL A 488 9.89 -23.22 9.17
C VAL A 488 9.26 -21.84 9.06
N ASP A 489 10.10 -20.82 9.00
CA ASP A 489 9.70 -19.44 8.69
C ASP A 489 9.29 -19.37 7.23
N MET A 490 8.00 -19.14 6.97
CA MET A 490 7.47 -19.10 5.62
C MET A 490 7.81 -17.81 4.88
N GLU A 491 8.19 -16.74 5.58
CA GLU A 491 8.55 -15.47 4.94
C GLU A 491 9.99 -15.44 4.50
N THR A 492 10.87 -16.09 5.24
CA THR A 492 12.31 -16.14 4.92
C THR A 492 12.75 -17.48 4.35
N GLY A 493 11.91 -18.51 4.37
CA GLY A 493 12.32 -19.87 4.05
C GLY A 493 13.39 -20.39 5.01
N ARG A 494 13.32 -20.07 6.31
CA ARG A 494 14.37 -20.51 7.23
C ARG A 494 13.88 -21.65 8.10
N ALA A 495 14.62 -22.76 8.10
CA ALA A 495 14.53 -23.79 9.12
C ALA A 495 15.04 -23.26 10.47
N ILE A 496 14.28 -23.48 11.54
CA ILE A 496 14.50 -22.91 12.87
C ILE A 496 14.59 -24.03 13.89
N LEU A 497 15.73 -24.12 14.55
CA LEU A 497 15.96 -25.00 15.68
C LEU A 497 15.73 -24.27 17.01
N GLY A 498 15.53 -25.04 18.07
CA GLY A 498 15.36 -24.51 19.42
C GLY A 498 16.56 -23.66 19.86
N GLY A 499 16.29 -22.42 20.25
CA GLY A 499 17.25 -21.41 20.67
C GLY A 499 17.71 -20.46 19.56
N GLU A 500 17.61 -20.85 18.29
CA GLU A 500 18.19 -20.06 17.17
C GLU A 500 17.51 -18.72 16.96
N TRP A 501 16.20 -18.67 17.20
CA TRP A 501 15.40 -17.46 16.97
C TRP A 501 15.30 -16.54 18.20
N ARG A 502 15.80 -17.01 19.34
CA ARG A 502 15.61 -16.33 20.62
C ARG A 502 16.40 -15.03 20.67
N ASN A 503 15.70 -14.00 21.16
CA ASN A 503 16.25 -12.70 21.51
C ASN A 503 15.78 -12.36 22.94
N GLU A 504 16.70 -11.95 23.79
CA GLU A 504 16.43 -11.63 25.21
C GLU A 504 15.78 -10.25 25.40
N GLY A 505 15.88 -9.36 24.41
CA GLY A 505 15.24 -8.05 24.40
C GLY A 505 15.29 -7.36 23.03
N PRO A 506 14.58 -6.22 22.86
CA PRO A 506 14.83 -5.29 21.75
C PRO A 506 16.29 -4.82 21.68
N GLN A 507 16.96 -4.73 22.84
CA GLN A 507 18.37 -4.37 22.95
C GLN A 507 19.30 -5.44 22.35
N SER A 508 18.93 -6.71 22.46
CA SER A 508 19.67 -7.84 21.90
C SER A 508 19.17 -8.25 20.52
N PHE A 509 18.33 -7.41 19.88
CA PHE A 509 17.70 -7.75 18.60
C PHE A 509 18.74 -7.89 17.51
N GLU A 510 18.85 -9.11 16.98
CA GLU A 510 19.74 -9.48 15.89
C GLU A 510 18.93 -9.76 14.62
N VAL A 511 18.93 -8.82 13.69
CA VAL A 511 18.08 -8.88 12.48
C VAL A 511 18.42 -10.06 11.56
N SER A 512 19.66 -10.57 11.56
CA SER A 512 20.09 -11.76 10.80
C SER A 512 19.30 -13.03 11.14
N LYS A 513 18.72 -13.09 12.35
CA LYS A 513 17.83 -14.19 12.77
C LYS A 513 16.44 -14.10 12.13
N HIS A 514 16.08 -12.94 11.60
CA HIS A 514 14.73 -12.63 11.15
C HIS A 514 14.65 -12.21 9.69
N VAL A 515 15.74 -11.75 9.08
CA VAL A 515 15.74 -11.28 7.70
C VAL A 515 16.86 -11.98 6.96
N GLN A 516 16.53 -12.52 5.80
CA GLN A 516 17.51 -13.08 4.87
C GLN A 516 17.75 -12.12 3.71
N ILE A 517 18.98 -12.11 3.20
CA ILE A 517 19.32 -11.40 1.95
C ILE A 517 19.49 -12.43 0.86
N HIS A 518 18.63 -12.38 -0.14
CA HIS A 518 18.71 -13.22 -1.32
C HIS A 518 19.49 -12.48 -2.39
N ALA A 519 20.36 -13.19 -3.11
CA ALA A 519 21.07 -12.63 -4.26
C ALA A 519 20.83 -13.52 -5.46
N GLN A 520 20.26 -12.95 -6.50
CA GLN A 520 19.97 -13.64 -7.75
C GLN A 520 20.77 -12.99 -8.87
N GLU A 521 21.47 -13.80 -9.64
CA GLU A 521 22.14 -13.33 -10.86
C GLU A 521 21.07 -13.06 -11.94
N LEU A 522 21.03 -11.81 -12.42
CA LEU A 522 20.09 -11.39 -13.46
C LEU A 522 20.68 -11.55 -14.85
N GLU A 523 21.93 -11.13 -14.97
CA GLU A 523 22.78 -11.25 -16.16
C GLU A 523 24.17 -11.65 -15.67
N PRO A 524 25.01 -12.25 -16.53
CA PRO A 524 26.37 -12.63 -16.16
C PRO A 524 27.12 -11.47 -15.47
N GLY A 525 27.44 -11.63 -14.19
CA GLY A 525 28.14 -10.62 -13.38
C GLY A 525 27.27 -9.44 -12.89
N ARG A 526 25.94 -9.55 -12.94
CA ARG A 526 24.99 -8.56 -12.41
C ARG A 526 23.98 -9.22 -11.49
N PHE A 527 23.97 -8.79 -10.23
CA PHE A 527 23.15 -9.38 -9.19
C PHE A 527 22.06 -8.41 -8.73
N TRP A 528 20.90 -8.98 -8.46
CA TRP A 528 19.82 -8.38 -7.70
C TRP A 528 19.88 -8.92 -6.29
N LEU A 529 19.89 -8.03 -5.29
CA LEU A 529 19.77 -8.40 -3.90
C LEU A 529 18.48 -7.84 -3.34
N HIS A 530 17.79 -8.64 -2.53
CA HIS A 530 16.59 -8.21 -1.84
C HIS A 530 16.47 -8.88 -0.47
N THR A 531 15.79 -8.20 0.45
CA THR A 531 15.47 -8.74 1.77
C THR A 531 14.24 -9.64 1.69
N HIS A 532 14.19 -10.64 2.57
CA HIS A 532 13.00 -11.40 2.91
C HIS A 532 12.82 -11.39 4.43
N GLY A 533 11.61 -11.06 4.90
CA GLY A 533 11.21 -11.14 6.29
C GLY A 533 10.99 -9.79 6.98
N LEU A 534 11.17 -8.66 6.28
CA LEU A 534 10.80 -7.34 6.83
C LEU A 534 9.28 -7.17 6.96
N CYS A 535 8.50 -7.90 6.15
CA CYS A 535 7.05 -7.97 6.27
C CYS A 535 6.56 -8.30 7.69
N LYS A 536 7.30 -9.14 8.42
CA LYS A 536 7.02 -9.53 9.82
C LYS A 536 7.01 -8.35 10.78
N PHE A 537 7.78 -7.32 10.45
CA PHE A 537 7.87 -6.07 11.21
C PHE A 537 6.96 -4.98 10.62
N LEU A 538 6.07 -5.34 9.69
CA LEU A 538 5.25 -4.41 8.91
C LEU A 538 6.12 -3.35 8.24
N ARG A 539 7.22 -3.79 7.62
CA ARG A 539 8.17 -2.95 6.87
C ARG A 539 8.31 -3.44 5.43
N PRO A 540 8.59 -2.52 4.49
CA PRO A 540 8.83 -2.92 3.12
C PRO A 540 10.09 -3.77 3.01
N GLU A 541 10.09 -4.70 2.06
CA GLU A 541 11.33 -5.33 1.65
C GLU A 541 12.19 -4.31 0.87
N ILE A 542 13.50 -4.41 1.03
CA ILE A 542 14.49 -3.50 0.44
C ILE A 542 15.24 -4.26 -0.65
N GLU A 543 15.37 -3.64 -1.83
CA GLU A 543 16.03 -4.23 -2.98
C GLU A 543 17.04 -3.30 -3.65
N ILE A 544 18.03 -3.89 -4.30
CA ILE A 544 19.08 -3.23 -5.08
C ILE A 544 19.41 -4.06 -6.32
N TYR A 545 19.51 -3.40 -7.46
CA TYR A 545 19.78 -4.03 -8.75
C TYR A 545 21.19 -3.74 -9.24
N ASP A 546 21.62 -4.50 -10.26
CA ASP A 546 22.84 -4.29 -11.04
C ASP A 546 24.15 -4.31 -10.22
N ILE A 547 24.16 -5.06 -9.11
CA ILE A 547 25.30 -5.18 -8.21
C ILE A 547 26.37 -6.08 -8.83
N ALA A 548 27.60 -5.58 -8.90
CA ALA A 548 28.74 -6.37 -9.38
C ALA A 548 29.20 -7.40 -8.32
N PRO A 549 29.78 -8.55 -8.72
CA PRO A 549 30.25 -9.59 -7.80
C PRO A 549 31.13 -9.07 -6.67
N ALA A 550 32.05 -8.16 -6.97
CA ALA A 550 32.98 -7.57 -6.00
C ALA A 550 32.30 -6.74 -4.90
N LEU A 551 31.03 -6.38 -5.06
CA LEU A 551 30.24 -5.60 -4.11
C LEU A 551 29.19 -6.43 -3.37
N LEU A 552 29.06 -7.73 -3.64
CA LEU A 552 28.01 -8.57 -3.07
C LEU A 552 28.05 -8.60 -1.53
N ASP A 553 29.21 -8.85 -0.94
CA ASP A 553 29.33 -8.95 0.52
C ASP A 553 29.08 -7.61 1.22
N LEU A 554 29.57 -6.53 0.60
CA LEU A 554 29.28 -5.16 1.04
C LEU A 554 27.77 -4.92 0.99
N ALA A 555 27.14 -5.17 -0.14
CA ALA A 555 25.73 -4.94 -0.37
C ALA A 555 24.85 -5.75 0.60
N ARG A 556 25.17 -7.03 0.83
CA ARG A 556 24.50 -7.89 1.81
C ARG A 556 24.57 -7.30 3.22
N ARG A 557 25.76 -6.87 3.65
CA ARG A 557 25.95 -6.28 4.97
C ARG A 557 25.16 -4.99 5.14
N GLU A 558 25.22 -4.08 4.17
CA GLU A 558 24.52 -2.80 4.25
C GLU A 558 23.00 -2.98 4.22
N LEU A 559 22.47 -3.90 3.38
CA LEU A 559 21.04 -4.24 3.38
C LEU A 559 20.59 -4.83 4.72
N LEU A 560 21.40 -5.71 5.32
CA LEU A 560 21.05 -6.28 6.62
C LEU A 560 21.03 -5.23 7.73
N LEU A 561 21.94 -4.26 7.69
CA LEU A 561 21.94 -3.13 8.62
C LEU A 561 20.71 -2.23 8.41
N ALA A 562 20.36 -1.92 7.15
CA ALA A 562 19.15 -1.18 6.82
C ALA A 562 17.88 -1.92 7.27
N ALA A 563 17.83 -3.24 7.10
CA ALA A 563 16.75 -4.09 7.61
C ALA A 563 16.65 -4.00 9.14
N GLY A 564 17.78 -3.96 9.85
CA GLY A 564 17.82 -3.79 11.30
C GLY A 564 17.26 -2.44 11.76
N GLU A 565 17.60 -1.35 11.05
CA GLU A 565 17.03 -0.02 11.29
C GLU A 565 15.52 0.01 11.01
N ALA A 566 15.09 -0.58 9.89
CA ALA A 566 13.68 -0.67 9.50
C ALA A 566 12.85 -1.44 10.53
N ALA A 567 13.29 -2.64 10.93
CA ALA A 567 12.64 -3.46 11.94
C ALA A 567 12.54 -2.76 13.31
N ARG A 568 13.51 -1.89 13.64
CA ARG A 568 13.48 -1.08 14.87
C ARG A 568 12.60 0.16 14.78
N GLY A 569 12.06 0.47 13.60
CA GLY A 569 11.07 1.52 13.42
C GLY A 569 11.40 2.56 12.35
N ALA A 570 12.56 2.49 11.69
CA ALA A 570 12.84 3.40 10.59
C ALA A 570 11.80 3.22 9.46
N ILE A 571 11.37 4.33 8.88
CA ILE A 571 10.43 4.37 7.75
C ILE A 571 11.19 4.95 6.57
N VAL A 572 11.08 4.30 5.42
CA VAL A 572 11.78 4.65 4.19
C VAL A 572 10.74 4.85 3.11
N ARG A 573 10.52 6.07 2.61
CA ARG A 573 9.48 6.36 1.60
C ARG A 573 10.09 6.54 0.22
N GLU A 574 9.28 6.31 -0.81
CA GLU A 574 9.66 6.72 -2.17
C GLU A 574 10.03 8.22 -2.20
N GLY A 575 11.15 8.52 -2.86
CA GLY A 575 11.72 9.85 -2.97
C GLY A 575 12.61 10.28 -1.80
N ASP A 576 12.76 9.46 -0.75
CA ASP A 576 13.72 9.73 0.32
C ASP A 576 15.15 9.54 -0.18
N LEU A 577 16.05 10.45 0.25
CA LEU A 577 17.48 10.26 0.14
C LEU A 577 18.00 9.59 1.41
N VAL A 578 18.75 8.51 1.22
CA VAL A 578 19.26 7.66 2.30
C VAL A 578 20.76 7.43 2.10
N GLY A 579 21.45 7.07 3.17
CA GLY A 579 22.86 6.67 3.10
C GLY A 579 23.83 7.76 3.53
N ALA A 580 25.01 7.82 2.90
CA ALA A 580 26.04 8.81 3.20
C ALA A 580 25.73 10.15 2.51
N LEU A 581 25.84 11.27 3.24
CA LEU A 581 25.57 12.62 2.69
C LEU A 581 26.41 12.96 1.46
N SER A 582 27.65 12.46 1.40
CA SER A 582 28.55 12.70 0.26
C SER A 582 28.11 11.99 -1.02
N GLN A 583 27.34 10.91 -0.90
CA GLN A 583 26.87 10.10 -2.02
C GLN A 583 25.59 9.37 -1.60
N PRO A 584 24.44 10.06 -1.57
CA PRO A 584 23.21 9.45 -1.13
C PRO A 584 22.67 8.45 -2.16
N LEU A 585 21.79 7.58 -1.70
CA LEU A 585 20.94 6.70 -2.49
C LEU A 585 19.52 7.29 -2.47
N MET A 586 18.82 7.24 -3.60
CA MET A 586 17.41 7.54 -3.69
C MET A 586 16.61 6.26 -3.46
N VAL A 587 15.54 6.37 -2.68
CA VAL A 587 14.53 5.33 -2.55
C VAL A 587 13.50 5.51 -3.66
N ARG A 588 13.17 4.45 -4.39
CA ARG A 588 12.06 4.43 -5.34
C ARG A 588 11.21 3.18 -5.18
N ARG A 589 10.06 3.14 -5.85
CA ARG A 589 9.23 1.93 -5.88
C ARG A 589 10.03 0.75 -6.46
N GLY A 590 9.95 -0.39 -5.77
CA GLY A 590 10.57 -1.63 -6.24
C GLY A 590 9.96 -2.13 -7.55
N ARG A 591 10.74 -2.85 -8.35
CA ARG A 591 10.28 -3.43 -9.62
C ARG A 591 9.55 -4.74 -9.33
N LYS A 592 8.23 -4.77 -9.52
CA LYS A 592 7.45 -6.01 -9.42
C LYS A 592 7.81 -6.92 -10.60
N ARG A 593 8.31 -8.13 -10.35
CA ARG A 593 8.48 -9.15 -11.39
C ARG A 593 7.21 -10.03 -11.48
N PRO A 594 6.77 -10.42 -12.69
CA PRO A 594 5.64 -11.32 -12.85
C PRO A 594 5.82 -12.69 -12.16
N GLU A 595 7.07 -13.12 -11.98
CA GLU A 595 7.42 -14.39 -11.33
C GLU A 595 7.13 -14.39 -9.82
N ASP A 596 7.02 -13.21 -9.19
CA ASP A 596 6.67 -13.03 -7.77
C ASP A 596 5.14 -13.16 -7.49
N ASP A 597 4.29 -13.26 -8.53
CA ASP A 597 2.83 -13.18 -8.40
C ASP A 597 2.18 -14.36 -7.64
N SER A 598 2.90 -15.47 -7.43
CA SER A 598 2.26 -16.71 -7.00
C SER A 598 2.12 -16.90 -5.49
N GLN A 599 2.84 -16.16 -4.63
CA GLN A 599 2.80 -16.47 -3.19
C GLN A 599 2.72 -15.28 -2.21
N HIS A 600 3.13 -14.06 -2.55
CA HIS A 600 3.33 -12.99 -1.54
C HIS A 600 2.80 -11.59 -1.95
N ASN A 601 1.57 -11.53 -2.48
CA ASN A 601 0.90 -10.36 -3.08
C ASN A 601 0.51 -9.21 -2.11
N LEU A 602 1.19 -9.04 -0.98
CA LEU A 602 0.92 -7.96 -0.01
C LEU A 602 2.18 -7.23 0.48
N ARG A 603 3.35 -7.53 -0.08
CA ARG A 603 4.62 -7.00 0.42
C ARG A 603 5.05 -5.78 -0.38
N LEU A 604 4.89 -4.60 0.22
CA LEU A 604 5.50 -3.36 -0.26
C LEU A 604 7.03 -3.56 -0.45
N ARG A 605 7.58 -3.15 -1.59
CA ARG A 605 9.02 -3.21 -1.88
C ARG A 605 9.58 -1.84 -2.25
N VAL A 606 10.78 -1.54 -1.79
CA VAL A 606 11.51 -0.31 -2.12
C VAL A 606 12.88 -0.60 -2.70
N GLU A 607 13.21 0.05 -3.81
CA GLU A 607 14.51 -0.04 -4.46
C GLU A 607 15.41 1.12 -4.01
N LEU A 608 16.67 0.82 -3.66
CA LEU A 608 17.70 1.83 -3.44
C LEU A 608 18.55 1.98 -4.71
N VAL A 609 18.70 3.23 -5.18
CA VAL A 609 19.44 3.54 -6.41
C VAL A 609 20.38 4.73 -6.21
N ASP A 610 21.55 4.69 -6.86
CA ASP A 610 22.47 5.82 -6.88
C ASP A 610 21.82 7.06 -7.50
N VAL A 611 22.26 8.25 -7.06
CA VAL A 611 21.90 9.52 -7.69
C VAL A 611 23.03 10.14 -8.52
N ASP A 612 22.70 10.88 -9.55
CA ASP A 612 23.66 11.66 -10.34
C ASP A 612 24.05 12.99 -9.64
N ALA A 613 24.82 13.84 -10.34
CA ALA A 613 25.28 15.13 -9.82
C ALA A 613 24.14 16.13 -9.52
N ASN A 614 22.96 15.93 -10.13
CA ASN A 614 21.76 16.74 -9.93
C ASN A 614 20.80 16.11 -8.90
N GLN A 615 21.23 15.05 -8.20
CA GLN A 615 20.41 14.24 -7.29
C GLN A 615 19.29 13.45 -8.00
N GLU A 616 19.46 13.17 -9.29
CA GLU A 616 18.53 12.36 -10.06
C GLU A 616 18.78 10.87 -9.86
N PRO A 617 17.74 10.03 -9.69
CA PRO A 617 17.93 8.58 -9.61
C PRO A 617 18.46 8.03 -10.95
N LEU A 618 19.53 7.24 -10.87
CA LEU A 618 20.05 6.51 -12.02
C LEU A 618 19.07 5.43 -12.51
N ALA A 619 19.32 4.89 -13.71
CA ALA A 619 18.52 3.80 -14.26
C ALA A 619 18.58 2.53 -13.39
N GLY A 620 19.72 2.28 -12.73
CA GLY A 620 19.93 1.15 -11.82
C GLY A 620 21.30 1.26 -11.14
N GLY A 621 21.57 0.34 -10.22
CA GLY A 621 22.82 0.30 -9.45
C GLY A 621 22.81 1.18 -8.20
N ALA A 622 23.45 0.69 -7.13
CA ALA A 622 23.68 1.38 -5.86
C ALA A 622 25.17 1.41 -5.47
N ALA A 623 26.05 1.17 -6.43
CA ALA A 623 27.47 0.89 -6.16
C ALA A 623 28.19 2.05 -5.47
N ARG A 624 27.96 3.30 -5.92
CA ARG A 624 28.66 4.47 -5.37
C ARG A 624 28.18 4.77 -3.96
N GLY A 625 26.87 4.74 -3.73
CA GLY A 625 26.28 4.95 -2.41
C GLY A 625 26.69 3.87 -1.41
N LEU A 626 26.70 2.59 -1.81
CA LEU A 626 27.15 1.48 -0.96
C LEU A 626 28.63 1.61 -0.57
N GLN A 627 29.50 1.99 -1.52
CA GLN A 627 30.91 2.21 -1.23
C GLN A 627 31.14 3.41 -0.30
N ALA A 628 30.40 4.50 -0.49
CA ALA A 628 30.46 5.67 0.39
C ALA A 628 29.99 5.35 1.81
N LEU A 629 28.90 4.57 1.94
CA LEU A 629 28.42 4.05 3.22
C LEU A 629 29.51 3.29 3.97
N SER A 630 30.17 2.34 3.29
CA SER A 630 31.26 1.56 3.89
C SER A 630 32.40 2.45 4.39
N LYS A 631 32.76 3.50 3.64
CA LYS A 631 33.83 4.43 4.02
C LYS A 631 33.44 5.28 5.23
N SER A 632 32.22 5.80 5.25
CA SER A 632 31.72 6.64 6.35
C SER A 632 31.64 5.93 7.69
N ARG A 633 31.55 4.60 7.70
CA ARG A 633 31.49 3.76 8.91
C ARG A 633 32.86 3.26 9.37
N ALA A 634 33.88 3.38 8.53
CA ALA A 634 35.26 3.03 8.86
C ALA A 634 36.04 4.22 9.47
N SER A 635 35.55 5.44 9.26
CA SER A 635 35.97 6.68 9.93
C SER A 635 35.22 6.88 11.23
#